data_AF-A0A955E975-F1
#
_entry.id   AF-A0A955E975-F1
#
_cell.length_a   1.000
_cell.length_b   1.000
_cell.length_c   1.000
_cell.angle_alpha   90.00
_cell.angle_beta   90.00
_cell.angle_gamma   90.00
#
_symmetry.space_group_name_H-M   'P 1'
#
loop_
_entity.id
_entity.type
_entity.pdbx_description
1 polymer ?
#
loop_
_entity_poly.entity_id
_entity_poly.type
_entity_poly.pdbx_seq_one_letter_code
_entity_poly.pdbx_strand_id
1 'polypeptide(L)'
;MVSLLAVNVGYIVAGVAIIVVLIQMAVVMPVLNLYFHAMFSNAKIDLFHLIGMRLRKTDARTIVFSRIRAVRAGFDIPAAAMESHHLAGGHVAAVVNALIACDRAGIEFSWDEACAIDLAGIDVQEVADRVIRTRAAGRPEDFEAVMQEMAESGDPAFHRARERS
;
A
#
# COMPACT_ATOMS: atom_id res chain seq x y z
N MET A 1 57.86 -17.27 5.63
CA MET A 1 57.16 -16.14 6.29
C MET A 1 56.27 -15.35 5.32
N VAL A 2 56.79 -14.89 4.17
CA VAL A 2 56.02 -14.13 3.15
C VAL A 2 54.83 -14.90 2.56
N SER A 3 54.98 -16.20 2.25
CA SER A 3 53.90 -17.01 1.69
C SER A 3 52.71 -17.21 2.65
N LEU A 4 52.96 -17.20 3.97
CA LEU A 4 51.91 -17.33 4.99
C LEU A 4 51.08 -16.03 5.10
N LEU A 5 51.74 -14.87 4.98
CA LEU A 5 51.07 -13.57 4.94
C LEU A 5 50.22 -13.40 3.68
N ALA A 6 50.72 -13.83 2.51
CA ALA A 6 49.96 -13.75 1.25
C ALA A 6 48.69 -14.62 1.28
N VAL A 7 48.76 -15.82 1.86
CA VAL A 7 47.60 -16.71 2.04
C VAL A 7 46.56 -16.08 2.98
N ASN A 8 46.99 -15.44 4.07
CA ASN A 8 46.08 -14.74 4.99
C ASN A 8 45.38 -13.54 4.33
N VAL A 9 46.10 -12.75 3.53
CA VAL A 9 45.51 -11.66 2.74
C VAL A 9 44.51 -12.20 1.72
N GLY A 10 44.79 -13.34 1.08
CA GLY A 10 43.87 -14.02 0.18
C GLY A 10 42.54 -14.40 0.85
N TYR A 11 42.58 -14.97 2.06
CA TYR A 11 41.36 -15.28 2.81
C TYR A 11 40.58 -14.04 3.23
N ILE A 12 41.25 -12.94 3.59
CA ILE A 12 40.59 -11.67 3.94
C ILE A 12 39.87 -11.09 2.72
N VAL A 13 40.52 -11.06 1.56
CA VAL A 13 39.91 -10.54 0.31
C VAL A 13 38.73 -11.42 -0.13
N ALA A 14 38.87 -12.74 -0.07
CA ALA A 14 37.78 -13.67 -0.36
C ALA A 14 36.61 -13.49 0.62
N GLY A 15 36.89 -13.32 1.92
CA GLY A 15 35.88 -13.05 2.94
C GLY A 15 35.10 -11.76 2.68
N VAL A 16 35.79 -10.66 2.35
CA VAL A 16 35.15 -9.39 2.00
C VAL A 16 34.30 -9.52 0.73
N ALA A 17 34.78 -10.21 -0.30
CA ALA A 17 34.01 -10.43 -1.52
C ALA A 17 32.72 -11.20 -1.26
N ILE A 18 32.75 -12.24 -0.41
CA ILE A 18 31.55 -12.99 0.00
C ILE A 18 30.58 -12.07 0.74
N ILE A 19 31.05 -11.23 1.66
CA ILE A 19 30.20 -10.29 2.39
C ILE A 19 29.51 -9.30 1.43
N VAL A 20 30.24 -8.76 0.46
CA VAL A 20 29.67 -7.83 -0.55
C VAL A 20 28.58 -8.52 -1.36
N VAL A 21 28.81 -9.76 -1.81
CA VAL A 21 27.80 -10.54 -2.54
C VAL A 21 26.58 -10.82 -1.68
N LEU A 22 26.77 -11.19 -0.41
CA LEU A 22 25.66 -11.43 0.53
C LEU A 22 24.82 -10.16 0.75
N ILE A 23 25.45 -9.00 0.86
CA ILE A 23 24.76 -7.71 0.99
C ILE A 23 23.95 -7.40 -0.28
N GLN A 24 24.54 -7.56 -1.47
CA GLN A 24 23.81 -7.36 -2.73
C GLN A 24 22.60 -8.30 -2.82
N MET A 25 22.79 -9.57 -2.47
CA MET A 25 21.71 -10.56 -2.48
C MET A 25 20.60 -10.19 -1.50
N ALA A 26 20.94 -9.70 -0.30
CA ALA A 26 19.98 -9.25 0.71
C ALA A 26 19.15 -8.04 0.24
N VAL A 27 19.71 -7.16 -0.59
CA VAL A 27 18.98 -5.99 -1.14
C VAL A 27 18.09 -6.37 -2.31
N VAL A 28 18.57 -7.25 -3.21
CA VAL A 28 17.86 -7.62 -4.44
C VAL A 28 16.75 -8.65 -4.19
N MET A 29 16.99 -9.65 -3.33
CA MET A 29 16.03 -10.73 -3.07
C MET A 29 14.62 -10.25 -2.65
N PRO A 30 14.46 -9.27 -1.74
CA PRO A 30 13.14 -8.79 -1.36
C PRO A 30 12.38 -8.10 -2.50
N VAL A 31 13.09 -7.42 -3.41
CA VAL A 31 12.49 -6.76 -4.59
C VAL A 31 11.97 -7.81 -5.57
N LEU A 32 12.81 -8.81 -5.87
CA LEU A 32 12.42 -9.92 -6.74
C LEU A 32 11.25 -10.70 -6.14
N ASN A 33 11.28 -11.00 -4.85
CA ASN A 33 10.18 -11.71 -4.19
C ASN A 33 8.85 -10.96 -4.33
N LEU A 34 8.87 -9.65 -4.13
CA LEU A 34 7.68 -8.80 -4.26
C LEU A 34 7.18 -8.71 -5.72
N TYR A 35 8.11 -8.63 -6.68
CA TYR A 35 7.81 -8.70 -8.11
C TYR A 35 7.11 -10.01 -8.49
N PHE A 36 7.64 -11.15 -8.02
CA PHE A 36 7.03 -12.46 -8.27
C PHE A 36 5.62 -12.55 -7.65
N HIS A 37 5.41 -12.05 -6.43
CA HIS A 37 4.08 -12.01 -5.80
C HIS A 37 3.06 -11.21 -6.63
N ALA A 38 3.49 -10.05 -7.15
CA ALA A 38 2.67 -9.19 -7.99
C ALA A 38 2.31 -9.88 -9.31
N MET A 39 3.31 -10.50 -9.95
CA MET A 39 3.17 -11.21 -11.22
C MET A 39 2.22 -12.41 -11.13
N PHE A 40 2.39 -13.28 -10.11
CA PHE A 40 1.51 -14.44 -9.92
C PHE A 40 0.08 -14.06 -9.55
N SER A 41 -0.14 -12.86 -9.02
CA SER A 41 -1.46 -12.36 -8.67
C SER A 41 -2.12 -11.56 -9.81
N ASN A 42 -1.57 -11.60 -11.02
CA ASN A 42 -2.00 -10.79 -12.18
C ASN A 42 -1.93 -9.26 -11.95
N ALA A 43 -1.32 -8.82 -10.85
CA ALA A 43 -1.05 -7.43 -10.53
C ALA A 43 0.33 -7.04 -11.07
N LYS A 44 0.51 -7.06 -12.40
CA LYS A 44 1.80 -6.76 -13.06
C LYS A 44 2.31 -5.35 -12.70
N ILE A 45 3.48 -5.27 -12.07
CA ILE A 45 4.18 -4.01 -11.76
C ILE A 45 5.57 -4.14 -12.38
N ASP A 46 6.03 -3.10 -13.05
CA ASP A 46 7.35 -3.09 -13.67
C ASP A 46 8.46 -3.14 -12.62
N LEU A 47 9.52 -3.89 -12.90
CA LEU A 47 10.64 -4.08 -11.98
C LEU A 47 11.37 -2.74 -11.73
N PHE A 48 11.50 -1.90 -12.77
CA PHE A 48 12.10 -0.57 -12.62
C PHE A 48 11.23 0.34 -11.74
N HIS A 49 9.90 0.22 -11.84
CA HIS A 49 8.98 0.96 -10.96
C HIS A 49 9.12 0.51 -9.49
N LEU A 50 9.27 -0.80 -9.23
CA LEU A 50 9.56 -1.36 -7.90
C LEU A 50 10.87 -0.86 -7.29
N ILE A 51 11.93 -0.78 -8.10
CA ILE A 51 13.20 -0.19 -7.68
C ILE A 51 13.03 1.31 -7.42
N GLY A 52 12.30 2.01 -8.28
CA GLY A 52 11.97 3.43 -8.14
C GLY A 52 11.25 3.76 -6.83
N MET A 53 10.26 2.95 -6.44
CA MET A 53 9.54 3.10 -5.17
C MET A 53 10.49 3.02 -3.97
N ARG A 54 11.46 2.10 -3.98
CA ARG A 54 12.46 2.02 -2.91
C ARG A 54 13.39 3.23 -2.85
N LEU A 55 13.80 3.76 -4.00
CA LEU A 55 14.64 4.97 -4.05
C LEU A 55 13.89 6.19 -3.53
N ARG A 56 12.58 6.29 -3.80
CA ARG A 56 11.69 7.34 -3.28
C ARG A 56 11.27 7.12 -1.81
N LYS A 57 11.76 6.05 -1.16
CA LYS A 57 11.38 5.62 0.21
C LYS A 57 9.88 5.37 0.39
N THR A 58 9.18 5.09 -0.70
CA THR A 58 7.78 4.67 -0.69
C THR A 58 7.72 3.21 -0.24
N ASP A 59 6.75 2.84 0.59
CA ASP A 59 6.55 1.44 0.98
C ASP A 59 5.97 0.62 -0.18
N ALA A 60 6.89 0.12 -1.03
CA ALA A 60 6.58 -0.74 -2.16
C ALA A 60 5.78 -1.99 -1.75
N ARG A 61 6.02 -2.52 -0.54
CA ARG A 61 5.33 -3.72 -0.06
C ARG A 61 3.85 -3.45 0.10
N THR A 62 3.49 -2.37 0.78
CA THR A 62 2.10 -1.97 0.99
C THR A 62 1.38 -1.72 -0.33
N ILE A 63 2.01 -0.99 -1.26
CA ILE A 63 1.42 -0.72 -2.59
C ILE A 63 1.15 -2.01 -3.37
N VAL A 64 2.12 -2.92 -3.43
CA VAL A 64 1.97 -4.17 -4.17
C VAL A 64 0.85 -5.03 -3.57
N PHE A 65 0.80 -5.18 -2.25
CA PHE A 65 -0.26 -5.97 -1.61
C PHE A 65 -1.63 -5.32 -1.76
N SER A 66 -1.74 -3.99 -1.61
CA SER A 66 -2.98 -3.25 -1.87
C SER A 66 -3.43 -3.42 -3.31
N ARG A 67 -2.50 -3.39 -4.28
CA ARG A 67 -2.82 -3.63 -5.69
C ARG A 67 -3.28 -5.05 -5.96
N ILE A 68 -2.62 -6.06 -5.36
CA ILE A 68 -3.05 -7.45 -5.45
C ILE A 68 -4.51 -7.61 -4.95
N ARG A 69 -4.85 -6.94 -3.84
CA ARG A 69 -6.21 -6.97 -3.29
C ARG A 69 -7.22 -6.28 -4.22
N ALA A 70 -6.88 -5.10 -4.74
CA ALA A 70 -7.71 -4.36 -5.68
C ALA A 70 -7.99 -5.18 -6.95
N VAL A 71 -6.96 -5.72 -7.60
CA VAL A 71 -7.09 -6.53 -8.82
C VAL A 71 -7.92 -7.79 -8.57
N ARG A 72 -7.74 -8.46 -7.42
CA ARG A 72 -8.56 -9.63 -7.06
C ARG A 72 -10.02 -9.29 -6.77
N ALA A 73 -10.32 -8.05 -6.41
CA ALA A 73 -11.68 -7.56 -6.25
C ALA A 73 -12.25 -6.96 -7.55
N GLY A 74 -11.51 -6.98 -8.66
CA GLY A 74 -11.98 -6.47 -9.95
C GLY A 74 -11.64 -5.00 -10.21
N PHE A 75 -10.92 -4.33 -9.30
CA PHE A 75 -10.46 -2.96 -9.49
C PHE A 75 -9.11 -2.90 -10.21
N ASP A 76 -9.07 -2.23 -11.36
CA ASP A 76 -7.81 -1.95 -12.08
C ASP A 76 -7.27 -0.56 -11.73
N ILE A 77 -6.71 -0.44 -10.52
CA ILE A 77 -6.07 0.78 -10.06
C ILE A 77 -4.56 0.69 -10.36
N PRO A 78 -3.97 1.69 -11.06
CA PRO A 78 -2.56 1.68 -11.38
C PRO A 78 -1.71 1.87 -10.13
N ALA A 79 -0.59 1.14 -10.05
CA ALA A 79 0.35 1.24 -8.92
C ALA A 79 0.87 2.67 -8.73
N ALA A 80 1.02 3.44 -9.81
CA ALA A 80 1.43 4.84 -9.76
C ALA A 80 0.41 5.75 -9.05
N ALA A 81 -0.90 5.48 -9.17
CA ALA A 81 -1.91 6.24 -8.43
C ALA A 81 -1.87 5.91 -6.93
N MET A 82 -1.70 4.63 -6.59
CA MET A 82 -1.47 4.21 -5.21
C MET A 82 -0.19 4.81 -4.62
N GLU A 83 0.90 4.87 -5.40
CA GLU A 83 2.15 5.54 -5.02
C GLU A 83 1.94 7.04 -4.78
N SER A 84 1.25 7.72 -5.69
CA SER A 84 0.94 9.15 -5.57
C SER A 84 0.11 9.44 -4.32
N HIS A 85 -0.90 8.62 -4.03
CA HIS A 85 -1.71 8.75 -2.82
C HIS A 85 -0.88 8.55 -1.55
N HIS A 86 -0.01 7.54 -1.54
CA HIS A 86 0.91 7.30 -0.42
C HIS A 86 1.87 8.47 -0.20
N LEU A 87 2.43 9.03 -1.28
CA LEU A 87 3.33 10.18 -1.21
C LEU A 87 2.62 11.47 -0.79
N ALA A 88 1.32 11.60 -1.07
CA ALA A 88 0.47 12.67 -0.54
C ALA A 88 0.18 12.53 0.97
N GLY A 89 0.62 11.42 1.59
CA GLY A 89 0.42 11.12 3.01
C GLY A 89 -0.83 10.29 3.32
N GLY A 90 -1.47 9.72 2.29
CA GLY A 90 -2.67 8.90 2.43
C GLY A 90 -2.40 7.40 2.70
N HIS A 91 -3.43 6.70 3.15
CA HIS A 91 -3.42 5.29 3.54
C HIS A 91 -4.01 4.40 2.43
N VAL A 92 -3.17 4.00 1.49
CA VAL A 92 -3.54 3.15 0.34
C VAL A 92 -4.29 1.87 0.77
N ALA A 93 -3.85 1.20 1.83
CA ALA A 93 -4.49 -0.03 2.31
C ALA A 93 -5.91 0.23 2.86
N ALA A 94 -6.13 1.37 3.52
CA ALA A 94 -7.44 1.74 4.04
C ALA A 94 -8.43 2.01 2.92
N VAL A 95 -8.00 2.81 1.93
CA VAL A 95 -8.75 3.13 0.71
C VAL A 95 -9.16 1.87 -0.05
N VAL A 96 -8.22 0.97 -0.35
CA VAL A 96 -8.54 -0.28 -1.07
C VAL A 96 -9.54 -1.15 -0.28
N ASN A 97 -9.39 -1.25 1.04
CA ASN A 97 -10.33 -2.04 1.84
C ASN A 97 -11.74 -1.43 1.84
N ALA A 98 -11.84 -0.10 1.92
CA ALA A 98 -13.12 0.61 1.88
C ALA A 98 -13.82 0.41 0.52
N LEU A 99 -13.08 0.52 -0.59
CA LEU A 99 -13.61 0.24 -1.94
C LEU A 99 -14.16 -1.18 -2.06
N ILE A 100 -13.41 -2.18 -1.59
CA ILE A 100 -13.84 -3.58 -1.62
C ILE A 100 -15.07 -3.80 -0.73
N ALA A 101 -15.18 -3.09 0.39
CA ALA A 101 -16.34 -3.19 1.28
C ALA A 101 -17.60 -2.60 0.64
N CYS A 102 -17.50 -1.40 0.04
CA CYS A 102 -18.60 -0.75 -0.68
C CYS A 102 -19.07 -1.58 -1.88
N ASP A 103 -18.14 -2.11 -2.69
CA ASP A 103 -18.45 -2.95 -3.84
C ASP A 103 -19.24 -4.21 -3.45
N ARG A 104 -18.85 -4.88 -2.36
CA ARG A 104 -19.59 -6.03 -1.82
C ARG A 104 -21.00 -5.67 -1.33
N ALA A 105 -21.23 -4.42 -0.94
CA ALA A 105 -22.54 -3.90 -0.58
C ALA A 105 -23.34 -3.36 -1.78
N GLY A 106 -22.77 -3.41 -2.99
CA GLY A 106 -23.37 -2.86 -4.20
C GLY A 106 -23.46 -1.33 -4.18
N ILE A 107 -22.49 -0.68 -3.54
CA ILE A 107 -22.38 0.78 -3.42
C ILE A 107 -21.24 1.24 -4.31
N GLU A 108 -21.55 2.14 -5.24
CA GLU A 108 -20.53 2.76 -6.07
C GLU A 108 -19.68 3.69 -5.20
N PHE A 109 -18.38 3.39 -5.11
CA PHE A 109 -17.42 4.21 -4.42
C PHE A 109 -16.15 4.25 -5.26
N SER A 110 -15.78 5.43 -5.75
CA SER A 110 -14.63 5.58 -6.63
C SER A 110 -13.32 5.72 -5.87
N TRP A 111 -12.22 5.36 -6.52
CA TRP A 111 -10.87 5.54 -5.97
C TRP A 111 -10.60 7.01 -5.59
N ASP A 112 -11.01 7.96 -6.44
CA ASP A 112 -10.75 9.38 -6.21
C ASP A 112 -11.55 9.93 -5.03
N GLU A 113 -12.82 9.53 -4.86
CA GLU A 113 -13.64 9.89 -3.69
C GLU A 113 -13.04 9.34 -2.39
N ALA A 114 -12.65 8.06 -2.41
CA ALA A 114 -12.05 7.41 -1.25
C ALA A 114 -10.70 8.05 -0.88
N CYS A 115 -9.89 8.43 -1.87
CA CYS A 115 -8.67 9.19 -1.68
C CYS A 115 -8.93 10.59 -1.11
N ALA A 116 -9.95 11.29 -1.60
CA ALA A 116 -10.30 12.62 -1.11
C ALA A 116 -10.72 12.60 0.37
N ILE A 117 -11.53 11.60 0.77
CA ILE A 117 -11.95 11.41 2.16
C ILE A 117 -10.74 11.12 3.08
N ASP A 118 -9.85 10.22 2.65
CA ASP A 118 -8.65 9.88 3.42
C ASP A 118 -7.69 11.09 3.56
N LEU A 119 -7.49 11.87 2.49
CA LEU A 119 -6.67 13.10 2.54
C LEU A 119 -7.31 14.23 3.35
N ALA A 120 -8.64 14.24 3.47
CA ALA A 120 -9.36 15.15 4.36
C ALA A 120 -9.19 14.78 5.85
N GLY A 121 -8.48 13.68 6.16
CA GLY A 121 -8.14 13.26 7.52
C GLY A 121 -9.21 12.39 8.18
N ILE A 122 -10.19 11.94 7.42
CA ILE A 122 -11.30 11.12 7.91
C ILE A 122 -10.98 9.64 7.69
N ASP A 123 -11.34 8.79 8.65
CA ASP A 123 -11.22 7.34 8.49
C ASP A 123 -12.18 6.83 7.41
N VAL A 124 -11.64 6.65 6.20
CA VAL A 124 -12.39 6.20 5.01
C VAL A 124 -13.11 4.86 5.23
N GLN A 125 -12.60 3.98 6.11
CA GLN A 125 -13.27 2.72 6.42
C GLN A 125 -14.53 2.96 7.27
N GLU A 126 -14.47 3.86 8.24
CA GLU A 126 -15.64 4.20 9.06
C GLU A 126 -16.74 4.84 8.22
N VAL A 127 -16.37 5.69 7.26
CA VAL A 127 -17.32 6.30 6.32
C VAL A 127 -17.98 5.22 5.45
N ALA A 128 -17.18 4.34 4.85
CA ALA A 128 -17.69 3.22 4.06
C ALA A 128 -18.64 2.33 4.89
N ASP A 129 -18.24 1.95 6.10
CA ASP A 129 -19.06 1.12 6.99
C ASP A 129 -20.39 1.80 7.35
N ARG A 130 -20.40 3.12 7.54
CA ARG A 130 -21.65 3.88 7.79
C ARG A 130 -22.55 3.87 6.59
N VAL A 131 -22.02 4.14 5.40
CA VAL A 131 -22.78 4.13 4.15
C VAL A 131 -23.35 2.72 3.88
N ILE A 132 -22.60 1.67 4.19
CA ILE A 132 -23.09 0.29 4.14
C ILE A 132 -24.24 0.07 5.13
N ARG A 133 -24.11 0.56 6.37
CA ARG A 133 -25.17 0.49 7.39
C ARG A 133 -26.42 1.30 7.00
N THR A 134 -26.26 2.48 6.40
CA THR A 134 -27.39 3.32 5.96
C THR A 134 -28.17 2.64 4.84
N ARG A 135 -27.47 2.05 3.88
CA ARG A 135 -28.08 1.28 2.79
C ARG A 135 -28.80 0.04 3.30
N ALA A 136 -28.21 -0.69 4.26
CA ALA A 136 -28.86 -1.82 4.90
C ALA A 136 -30.16 -1.42 5.64
N ALA A 137 -30.26 -0.18 6.10
CA ALA A 137 -31.46 0.39 6.72
C ALA A 137 -32.47 0.97 5.69
N GLY A 138 -32.21 0.86 4.38
CA GLY A 138 -33.09 1.37 3.32
C GLY A 138 -33.01 2.87 3.08
N ARG A 139 -31.97 3.55 3.60
CA ARG A 139 -31.67 4.96 3.30
C ARG A 139 -30.80 5.07 2.04
N PRO A 140 -30.87 6.19 1.30
CA PRO A 140 -29.98 6.42 0.16
C PRO A 140 -28.51 6.46 0.61
N GLU A 141 -27.66 5.83 -0.20
CA GLU A 141 -26.20 5.87 -0.10
C GLU A 141 -25.67 7.27 -0.50
N ASP A 142 -25.46 8.14 0.49
CA ASP A 142 -24.91 9.48 0.28
C ASP A 142 -23.71 9.69 1.21
N PHE A 143 -22.52 9.69 0.59
CA PHE A 143 -21.26 9.92 1.30
C PHE A 143 -21.21 11.32 1.90
N GLU A 144 -21.70 12.36 1.19
CA GLU A 144 -21.69 13.73 1.71
C GLU A 144 -22.59 13.88 2.93
N ALA A 145 -23.79 13.29 2.88
CA ALA A 145 -24.71 13.31 4.01
C ALA A 145 -24.14 12.60 5.24
N VAL A 146 -23.51 11.43 5.05
CA VAL A 146 -22.83 10.71 6.15
C VAL A 146 -21.68 11.54 6.72
N MET A 147 -20.90 12.19 5.85
CA MET A 147 -19.81 13.07 6.26
C MET A 147 -20.29 14.30 7.04
N GLN A 148 -21.42 14.90 6.65
CA GLN A 148 -22.07 15.99 7.37
C GLN A 148 -22.57 15.54 8.74
N GLU A 149 -23.27 14.39 8.81
CA GLU A 149 -23.76 13.82 10.07
C GLU A 149 -22.60 13.54 11.04
N MET A 150 -21.49 13.00 10.54
CA MET A 150 -20.27 12.76 11.32
C MET A 150 -19.64 14.07 11.82
N ALA A 151 -19.66 15.13 11.01
CA ALA A 151 -19.12 16.43 11.39
C ALA A 151 -19.97 17.09 12.48
N GLU A 152 -21.30 17.03 12.35
CA GLU A 152 -22.25 17.59 13.33
C GLU A 152 -22.22 16.85 14.67
N SER A 153 -22.09 15.52 14.63
CA SER A 153 -22.02 14.67 15.82
C SER A 153 -20.69 14.75 16.57
N GLY A 154 -19.67 15.40 15.99
CA GLY A 154 -18.33 15.46 16.57
C GLY A 154 -17.66 14.07 16.61
N ASP A 155 -17.89 13.25 15.59
CA ASP A 155 -17.44 11.86 15.60
C ASP A 155 -15.90 11.78 15.67
N PRO A 156 -15.32 10.99 16.60
CA PRO A 156 -13.87 10.83 16.70
C PRO A 156 -13.23 10.27 15.42
N ALA A 157 -13.98 9.68 14.50
CA ALA A 157 -13.50 9.25 13.18
C ALA A 157 -12.90 10.38 12.34
N PHE A 158 -13.24 11.66 12.59
CA PHE A 158 -12.59 12.82 11.96
C PHE A 158 -11.12 13.01 12.35
N HIS A 159 -10.65 12.33 13.41
CA HIS A 159 -9.29 12.50 13.94
C HIS A 159 -8.52 11.19 14.10
N ARG A 160 -9.15 10.02 13.90
CA ARG A 160 -8.56 8.69 14.15
C ARG A 160 -7.78 8.09 12.98
N ALA A 161 -7.85 8.68 11.78
CA ALA A 161 -7.31 8.05 10.56
C ALA A 161 -5.80 7.74 10.60
N ARG A 162 -5.00 8.48 11.38
CA ARG A 162 -3.54 8.32 11.44
C ARG A 162 -3.03 7.37 12.53
N GLU A 163 -3.87 6.92 13.45
CA GLU A 163 -3.43 6.12 14.60
C GLU A 163 -3.47 4.60 14.34
N ARG A 164 -4.05 4.16 13.22
CA ARG A 164 -4.34 2.74 12.94
C ARG A 164 -3.40 2.07 11.92
N SER A 165 -2.34 2.76 11.47
CA SER A 165 -1.44 2.30 10.39
C SER A 165 0.02 2.21 10.80
#